data_AF-A0A368N096-F1
#
_entry.id   AF-A0A368N096-F1
#
_cell.length_a   1.000
_cell.length_b   1.000
_cell.length_c   1.000
_cell.angle_alpha   90.00
_cell.angle_beta   90.00
_cell.angle_gamma   90.00
#
_symmetry.space_group_name_H-M   'P 1'
#
loop_
_entity.id
_entity.type
_entity.pdbx_description
1 polymer ?
#
loop_
_entity_poly.entity_id
_entity_poly.type
_entity_poly.pdbx_seq_one_letter_code
_entity_poly.pdbx_strand_id
1 'polypeptide(L)'
;MFEFAITAWNLGNMMVLMPLKDSEEAIKTVHDMSINRELMKKLIDYKASHLKEYTNFIVDFEFKETNVDPVLTVVTQEQETFLDMMLSEIKDEECEDEFQENFINRCAIIVTPLEPFINWCSDLFAEELDYEILRETRVYLVSEDIKDLEVWMRKKYSKIFEFELDSWRTDKKKWPQRRNFKMFKEWFRYDVTTTIFDFEKTPFSKQF
;
A
#
# COMPACT_ATOMS: atom_id res chain seq x y z
N MET A 1 -10.41 14.09 -30.07
CA MET A 1 -11.72 14.70 -30.36
C MET A 1 -12.84 13.66 -30.26
N PHE A 2 -12.74 12.51 -30.94
CA PHE A 2 -13.76 11.45 -30.85
C PHE A 2 -13.88 10.86 -29.43
N GLU A 3 -12.76 10.56 -28.77
CA GLU A 3 -12.73 10.14 -27.36
C GLU A 3 -13.53 11.08 -26.46
N PHE A 4 -13.32 12.40 -26.58
CA PHE A 4 -14.04 13.40 -25.81
C PHE A 4 -15.57 13.32 -26.02
N ALA A 5 -16.03 13.12 -27.26
CA ALA A 5 -17.46 12.98 -27.56
C ALA A 5 -18.03 11.66 -27.04
N ILE A 6 -17.27 10.57 -27.15
CA ILE A 6 -17.63 9.25 -26.62
C ILE A 6 -17.76 9.29 -25.10
N THR A 7 -16.78 9.88 -24.41
CA THR A 7 -16.82 10.10 -22.96
C THR A 7 -18.07 10.89 -22.56
N ALA A 8 -18.36 12.00 -23.26
CA ALA A 8 -19.55 12.81 -22.99
C ALA A 8 -20.86 12.02 -23.16
N TRP A 9 -20.94 11.21 -24.22
CA TRP A 9 -22.10 10.37 -24.51
C TRP A 9 -22.32 9.32 -23.42
N ASN A 10 -21.28 8.55 -23.10
CA ASN A 10 -21.35 7.47 -22.11
C ASN A 10 -21.63 8.02 -20.70
N LEU A 11 -21.01 9.13 -20.30
CA LEU A 11 -21.34 9.80 -19.03
C LEU A 11 -22.77 10.33 -19.00
N GLY A 12 -23.29 10.83 -20.13
CA GLY A 12 -24.69 11.22 -20.25
C GLY A 12 -25.65 10.06 -20.04
N ASN A 13 -25.33 8.85 -20.51
CA ASN A 13 -26.10 7.64 -20.19
C ASN A 13 -25.98 7.28 -18.71
N MET A 14 -24.77 7.30 -18.15
CA MET A 14 -24.53 7.00 -16.74
C MET A 14 -25.27 7.94 -15.78
N MET A 15 -25.35 9.23 -16.13
CA MET A 15 -26.13 10.24 -15.41
C MET A 15 -27.63 9.91 -15.31
N VAL A 16 -28.17 9.21 -16.29
CA VAL A 16 -29.58 8.78 -16.28
C VAL A 16 -29.77 7.52 -15.43
N LEU A 17 -28.75 6.66 -15.38
CA LEU A 17 -28.80 5.33 -14.75
C LEU A 17 -28.43 5.33 -13.27
N MET A 18 -27.48 6.19 -12.88
CA MET A 18 -26.95 6.24 -11.52
C MET A 18 -27.44 7.50 -10.78
N PRO A 19 -27.53 7.47 -9.44
CA PRO A 19 -27.91 8.63 -8.63
C PRO A 19 -26.76 9.65 -8.50
N LEU A 20 -26.13 10.01 -9.62
CA LEU A 20 -25.18 11.12 -9.67
C LEU A 20 -25.97 12.43 -9.53
N LYS A 21 -25.49 13.34 -8.67
CA LYS A 21 -26.24 14.58 -8.38
C LYS A 21 -26.28 15.53 -9.58
N ASP A 22 -25.18 15.59 -10.32
CA ASP A 22 -25.02 16.42 -11.51
C ASP A 22 -23.83 15.97 -12.38
N SER A 23 -23.68 16.64 -13.52
CA SER A 23 -22.59 16.43 -14.47
C SER A 23 -21.21 16.82 -13.93
N GLU A 24 -21.10 17.62 -12.87
CA GLU A 24 -19.79 17.93 -12.27
C GLU A 24 -19.25 16.73 -11.49
N GLU A 25 -20.13 15.98 -10.83
CA GLU A 25 -19.79 14.71 -10.20
C GLU A 25 -19.39 13.65 -11.24
N ALA A 26 -20.11 13.58 -12.36
CA ALA A 26 -19.77 12.68 -13.47
C ALA A 26 -18.42 13.01 -14.13
N ILE A 27 -18.02 14.29 -14.21
CA ILE A 27 -16.72 14.67 -14.80
C ILE A 27 -15.55 14.34 -13.87
N LYS A 28 -15.76 14.27 -12.55
CA LYS A 28 -14.68 13.93 -11.60
C LYS A 28 -14.17 12.50 -11.74
N THR A 29 -14.97 11.59 -12.29
CA THR A 29 -14.58 10.19 -12.53
C THR A 29 -13.64 10.04 -13.73
N VAL A 30 -13.45 11.08 -14.54
CA VAL A 30 -12.54 11.07 -15.69
C VAL A 30 -11.18 11.63 -15.28
N HIS A 31 -10.13 10.82 -15.40
CA HIS A 31 -8.77 11.14 -14.94
C HIS A 31 -7.96 12.07 -15.86
N ASP A 32 -8.50 12.49 -17.02
CA ASP A 32 -7.75 13.31 -17.99
C ASP A 32 -7.91 14.82 -17.75
N MET A 33 -6.78 15.50 -17.51
CA MET A 33 -6.69 16.93 -17.20
C MET A 33 -6.69 17.85 -18.43
N SER A 34 -6.72 17.32 -19.66
CA SER A 34 -6.70 18.10 -20.91
C SER A 34 -8.09 18.50 -21.46
N ILE A 35 -9.15 18.13 -20.75
CA ILE A 35 -10.55 18.24 -21.20
C ILE A 35 -11.10 19.67 -21.00
N ASN A 36 -11.72 20.25 -22.03
CA ASN A 36 -12.57 21.44 -21.89
C ASN A 36 -13.83 21.08 -21.07
N ARG A 37 -13.73 21.27 -19.75
CA ARG A 37 -14.77 20.89 -18.78
C ARG A 37 -16.11 21.56 -19.03
N GLU A 38 -16.12 22.81 -19.48
CA GLU A 38 -17.37 23.54 -19.74
C GLU A 38 -18.13 22.94 -20.92
N LEU A 39 -17.41 22.61 -22.00
CA LEU A 39 -18.02 21.94 -23.15
C LEU A 39 -18.46 20.52 -22.78
N MET A 40 -17.64 19.77 -22.03
CA MET A 40 -17.97 18.42 -21.57
C MET A 40 -19.28 18.41 -20.76
N LYS A 41 -19.41 19.34 -19.82
CA LYS A 41 -20.63 19.54 -19.02
C LYS A 41 -21.85 19.74 -19.91
N LYS A 42 -21.77 20.66 -20.88
CA LYS A 42 -22.87 20.96 -21.82
C LYS A 42 -23.30 19.73 -22.62
N LEU A 43 -22.35 18.92 -23.10
CA LEU A 43 -22.64 17.72 -23.88
C LEU A 43 -23.29 16.62 -23.02
N ILE A 44 -22.78 16.39 -21.80
CA ILE A 44 -23.35 15.43 -20.85
C ILE A 44 -24.78 15.83 -20.49
N ASP A 45 -24.98 17.10 -20.12
CA ASP A 45 -26.30 17.63 -19.75
C ASP A 45 -27.28 17.50 -20.92
N TYR A 46 -26.85 17.84 -22.14
CA TYR A 46 -27.68 17.71 -23.34
C TYR A 46 -28.05 16.25 -23.62
N LYS A 47 -27.08 15.33 -23.60
CA LYS A 47 -27.32 13.88 -23.78
C LYS A 47 -28.32 13.35 -22.75
N ALA A 48 -28.09 13.66 -21.48
CA ALA A 48 -28.90 13.19 -20.37
C ALA A 48 -30.32 13.80 -20.37
N SER A 49 -30.55 14.96 -20.98
CA SER A 49 -31.87 15.63 -20.97
C SER A 49 -32.69 15.45 -22.24
N HIS A 50 -32.05 15.42 -23.42
CA HIS A 50 -32.73 15.47 -24.72
C HIS A 50 -32.67 14.16 -25.51
N LEU A 51 -31.86 13.20 -25.10
CA LEU A 51 -31.56 11.98 -25.86
C LEU A 51 -31.61 10.74 -24.95
N LYS A 52 -32.52 10.72 -23.98
CA LYS A 52 -32.63 9.67 -22.94
C LYS A 52 -33.02 8.31 -23.49
N GLU A 53 -33.72 8.30 -24.61
CA GLU A 53 -34.18 7.09 -25.31
C GLU A 53 -33.03 6.30 -25.96
N TYR A 54 -31.87 6.95 -26.16
CA TYR A 54 -30.68 6.30 -26.71
C TYR A 54 -29.79 5.79 -25.58
N THR A 55 -29.97 4.53 -25.19
CA THR A 55 -29.34 3.94 -24.01
C THR A 55 -28.03 3.22 -24.28
N ASN A 56 -27.73 2.91 -25.55
CA ASN A 56 -26.51 2.19 -25.90
C ASN A 56 -25.25 3.01 -25.60
N PHE A 57 -24.24 2.32 -25.09
CA PHE A 57 -22.92 2.86 -24.84
C PHE A 57 -22.04 2.69 -26.06
N ILE A 58 -21.15 3.65 -26.28
CA ILE A 58 -20.15 3.58 -27.35
C ILE A 58 -18.90 2.95 -26.77
N VAL A 59 -18.47 1.83 -27.34
CA VAL A 59 -17.31 1.06 -26.85
C VAL A 59 -16.10 1.16 -27.76
N ASP A 60 -16.31 1.46 -29.05
CA ASP A 60 -15.22 1.62 -30.01
C ASP A 60 -15.69 2.50 -31.19
N PHE A 61 -14.74 3.00 -31.99
CA PHE A 61 -15.02 3.72 -33.22
C PHE A 61 -13.96 3.44 -34.29
N GLU A 62 -14.38 3.41 -35.54
CA GLU A 62 -13.51 3.29 -36.70
C GLU A 62 -13.69 4.50 -37.60
N PHE A 63 -12.60 5.21 -37.89
CA PHE A 63 -12.60 6.35 -38.81
C PHE A 63 -11.91 5.99 -40.12
N LYS A 64 -12.61 6.15 -41.24
CA LYS A 64 -12.09 5.89 -42.59
C LYS A 64 -12.13 7.15 -43.42
N GLU A 65 -10.96 7.61 -43.85
CA GLU A 65 -10.89 8.61 -44.92
C GLU A 65 -11.31 7.95 -46.24
N THR A 66 -12.21 8.61 -46.96
CA THR A 66 -12.62 8.17 -48.30
C THR A 66 -12.38 9.30 -49.30
N ASN A 67 -12.39 8.95 -50.59
CA ASN A 67 -12.21 9.92 -51.67
C ASN A 67 -13.39 10.91 -51.82
N VAL A 68 -14.48 10.72 -51.07
CA VAL A 68 -15.67 11.59 -51.10
C VAL A 68 -15.84 12.27 -49.75
N ASP A 69 -16.33 11.54 -48.75
CA ASP A 69 -16.54 12.04 -47.39
C ASP A 69 -15.94 11.06 -46.36
N PRO A 70 -15.34 11.56 -45.28
CA PRO A 70 -14.87 10.69 -44.21
C PRO A 70 -16.05 9.94 -43.57
N VAL A 71 -15.84 8.67 -43.23
CA VAL A 71 -16.84 7.82 -42.59
C VAL A 71 -16.39 7.53 -41.16
N LEU A 72 -17.23 7.87 -40.19
CA LEU A 72 -17.08 7.46 -38.79
C LEU A 72 -18.09 6.34 -38.50
N THR A 73 -17.59 5.16 -38.19
CA THR A 73 -18.39 4.04 -37.70
C THR A 73 -18.22 3.95 -36.20
N VAL A 74 -19.33 3.81 -35.49
CA VAL A 74 -19.33 3.70 -34.03
C VAL A 74 -19.84 2.32 -33.64
N VAL A 75 -19.07 1.62 -32.81
CA VAL A 75 -19.46 0.35 -32.23
C VAL A 75 -20.16 0.64 -30.92
N THR A 76 -21.38 0.14 -30.80
CA THR A 76 -22.19 0.33 -29.59
C THR A 76 -22.53 -0.97 -28.93
N GLN A 77 -22.82 -0.89 -27.64
CA GLN A 77 -23.24 -2.00 -26.83
C GLN A 77 -24.52 -1.65 -26.07
N GLU A 78 -25.40 -2.64 -25.92
CA GLU A 78 -26.63 -2.48 -25.16
C GLU A 78 -26.34 -2.18 -23.69
N GLN A 79 -27.19 -1.36 -23.09
CA GLN A 79 -27.03 -0.86 -21.72
C GLN A 79 -26.79 -1.98 -20.71
N GLU A 80 -27.61 -3.03 -20.70
CA GLU A 80 -27.48 -4.13 -19.74
C GLU A 80 -26.14 -4.85 -19.90
N THR A 81 -25.74 -5.16 -21.13
CA THR A 81 -24.46 -5.82 -21.39
C THR A 81 -23.28 -4.94 -21.01
N PHE A 82 -23.33 -3.64 -21.31
CA PHE A 82 -22.27 -2.71 -20.92
C PHE A 82 -22.16 -2.62 -19.39
N LEU A 83 -23.29 -2.51 -18.69
CA LEU A 83 -23.31 -2.48 -17.22
C LEU A 83 -22.82 -3.79 -16.62
N ASP A 84 -23.18 -4.94 -17.19
CA ASP A 84 -22.71 -6.25 -16.72
C ASP A 84 -21.20 -6.39 -16.90
N MET A 85 -20.65 -5.94 -18.03
CA MET A 85 -19.21 -5.93 -18.25
C MET A 85 -18.51 -4.97 -17.30
N MET A 86 -19.00 -3.74 -17.18
CA MET A 86 -18.45 -2.74 -16.24
C MET A 86 -18.52 -3.23 -14.78
N LEU A 87 -19.62 -3.86 -14.38
CA LEU A 87 -19.75 -4.46 -13.04
C LEU A 87 -18.88 -5.70 -12.88
N SER A 88 -18.61 -6.46 -13.94
CA SER A 88 -17.63 -7.56 -13.89
C SER A 88 -16.21 -7.03 -13.78
N GLU A 89 -15.86 -5.95 -14.48
CA GLU A 89 -14.57 -5.27 -14.35
C GLU A 89 -14.41 -4.67 -12.95
N ILE A 90 -15.44 -4.01 -12.41
CA ILE A 90 -15.43 -3.51 -11.03
C ILE A 90 -15.35 -4.67 -10.03
N LYS A 91 -16.03 -5.80 -10.28
CA LYS A 91 -15.91 -6.98 -9.42
C LYS A 91 -14.54 -7.62 -9.52
N ASP A 92 -13.89 -7.58 -10.67
CA ASP A 92 -12.52 -8.06 -10.84
C ASP A 92 -11.52 -7.07 -10.20
N GLU A 93 -11.78 -5.76 -10.22
CA GLU A 93 -11.04 -4.73 -9.45
C GLU A 93 -11.29 -4.82 -7.93
N GLU A 94 -12.50 -5.20 -7.49
CA GLU A 94 -12.80 -5.50 -6.07
C GLU A 94 -12.30 -6.91 -5.65
N CYS A 95 -12.16 -7.85 -6.60
CA CYS A 95 -11.54 -9.17 -6.42
C CYS A 95 -10.02 -9.15 -6.57
N GLU A 96 -9.44 -8.05 -7.06
CA GLU A 96 -8.15 -7.58 -6.58
C GLU A 96 -8.29 -7.13 -5.11
N ASP A 97 -8.59 -8.09 -4.22
CA ASP A 97 -7.80 -8.25 -3.00
C ASP A 97 -6.36 -8.51 -3.51
N GLU A 98 -5.72 -7.45 -4.01
CA GLU A 98 -4.29 -7.36 -4.17
C GLU A 98 -3.73 -7.53 -2.76
N PHE A 99 -3.55 -8.78 -2.36
CA PHE A 99 -2.34 -9.16 -1.67
C PHE A 99 -1.19 -8.88 -2.64
N GLN A 100 -0.95 -7.59 -2.94
CA GLN A 100 0.36 -7.14 -3.35
C GLN A 100 1.26 -7.64 -2.24
N GLU A 101 2.32 -8.37 -2.61
CA GLU A 101 3.42 -8.63 -1.70
C GLU A 101 3.83 -7.28 -1.11
N ASN A 102 3.34 -6.97 0.09
CA ASN A 102 3.70 -5.76 0.84
C ASN A 102 5.10 -5.99 1.42
N PHE A 103 6.03 -6.20 0.51
CA PHE A 103 7.42 -6.39 0.80
C PHE A 103 7.92 -5.12 1.47
N ILE A 104 8.30 -5.25 2.73
CA ILE A 104 8.95 -4.16 3.44
C ILE A 104 10.38 -4.13 2.91
N ASN A 105 10.76 -3.03 2.25
CA ASN A 105 12.14 -2.77 1.83
C ASN A 105 13.03 -2.49 3.07
N ARG A 106 13.24 -3.51 3.91
CA ARG A 106 14.09 -3.52 5.10
C ARG A 106 14.53 -4.97 5.36
N CYS A 107 15.68 -5.13 6.01
CA CYS A 107 16.00 -6.38 6.69
C CYS A 107 15.55 -6.30 8.15
N ALA A 108 15.36 -7.46 8.78
CA ALA A 108 15.03 -7.59 10.20
C ALA A 108 16.20 -8.27 10.90
N ILE A 109 16.81 -7.57 11.85
CA ILE A 109 17.76 -8.18 12.77
C ILE A 109 17.01 -8.66 13.99
N ILE A 110 17.08 -9.96 14.21
CA ILE A 110 16.42 -10.65 15.30
C ILE A 110 17.47 -10.80 16.41
N VAL A 111 17.18 -10.32 17.62
CA VAL A 111 18.09 -10.39 18.78
C VAL A 111 17.41 -11.22 19.85
N THR A 112 17.90 -12.44 20.05
CA THR A 112 17.38 -13.39 21.03
C THR A 112 18.25 -13.36 22.30
N PRO A 113 17.66 -13.05 23.47
CA PRO A 113 18.34 -13.16 24.75
C PRO A 113 18.90 -14.56 25.03
N LEU A 114 20.11 -14.63 25.59
CA LEU A 114 20.72 -15.85 26.11
C LEU A 114 20.80 -15.80 27.64
N GLU A 115 21.08 -16.96 28.24
CA GLU A 115 21.14 -17.14 29.70
C GLU A 115 21.93 -16.07 30.47
N PRO A 116 23.09 -15.56 30.01
CA PRO A 116 23.80 -14.50 30.74
C PRO A 116 23.00 -13.21 30.89
N PHE A 117 22.24 -12.80 29.86
CA PHE A 117 21.38 -11.62 29.96
C PHE A 117 20.15 -11.91 30.81
N ILE A 118 19.54 -13.09 30.66
CA ILE A 118 18.37 -13.50 31.45
C ILE A 118 18.71 -13.50 32.94
N ASN A 119 19.84 -14.12 33.33
CA ASN A 119 20.30 -14.13 34.71
C ASN A 119 20.56 -12.71 35.23
N TRP A 120 21.18 -11.85 34.43
CA TRP A 120 21.37 -10.45 34.81
C TRP A 120 20.04 -9.72 35.03
N CYS A 121 19.03 -9.95 34.18
CA CYS A 121 17.70 -9.39 34.37
C CYS A 121 17.04 -9.93 35.64
N SER A 122 17.08 -11.25 35.86
CA SER A 122 16.54 -11.88 37.07
C SER A 122 17.16 -11.32 38.35
N ASP A 123 18.48 -11.09 38.38
CA ASP A 123 19.17 -10.52 39.54
C ASP A 123 18.73 -9.09 39.90
N LEU A 124 18.09 -8.37 38.97
CA LEU A 124 17.60 -7.00 39.23
C LEU A 124 16.29 -6.98 40.04
N PHE A 125 15.52 -8.06 40.02
CA PHE A 125 14.18 -8.13 40.62
C PHE A 125 14.17 -9.21 41.70
N ALA A 126 13.73 -8.84 42.91
CA ALA A 126 13.71 -9.75 44.05
C ALA A 126 12.52 -10.74 44.01
N GLU A 127 11.57 -10.54 43.10
CA GLU A 127 10.37 -11.35 42.89
C GLU A 127 10.49 -12.13 41.57
N GLU A 128 9.74 -13.24 41.45
CA GLU A 128 9.69 -14.04 40.24
C GLU A 128 9.08 -13.23 39.09
N LEU A 129 9.94 -12.71 38.20
CA LEU A 129 9.54 -12.28 36.87
C LEU A 129 9.07 -13.48 36.06
N ASP A 130 8.10 -13.24 35.17
CA ASP A 130 7.76 -14.22 34.15
C ASP A 130 8.97 -14.45 33.23
N TYR A 131 9.52 -15.66 33.31
CA TYR A 131 10.68 -16.09 32.52
C TYR A 131 10.44 -15.99 31.02
N GLU A 132 9.19 -16.05 30.56
CA GLU A 132 8.87 -15.90 29.14
C GLU A 132 9.16 -14.48 28.65
N ILE A 133 8.88 -13.45 29.47
CA ILE A 133 9.18 -12.05 29.13
C ILE A 133 10.68 -11.83 29.00
N LEU A 134 11.50 -12.49 29.84
CA LEU A 134 12.97 -12.38 29.78
C LEU A 134 13.56 -13.00 28.51
N ARG A 135 12.82 -13.92 27.86
CA ARG A 135 13.21 -14.61 26.63
C ARG A 135 12.66 -13.95 25.37
N GLU A 136 11.86 -12.90 25.51
CA GLU A 136 11.30 -12.18 24.37
C GLU A 136 12.40 -11.70 23.44
N THR A 137 12.25 -12.06 22.17
CA THR A 137 13.17 -11.67 21.11
C THR A 137 12.77 -10.31 20.58
N ARG A 138 13.76 -9.45 20.33
CA ARG A 138 13.52 -8.13 19.73
C ARG A 138 13.91 -8.11 18.27
N VAL A 139 13.14 -7.38 17.49
CA VAL A 139 13.34 -7.22 16.06
C VAL A 139 13.68 -5.76 15.74
N TYR A 140 14.77 -5.56 15.00
CA TYR A 140 15.22 -4.26 14.56
C TYR A 140 15.16 -4.19 13.03
N LEU A 141 14.26 -3.36 12.50
CA LEU A 141 14.19 -3.08 11.08
C LEU A 141 15.33 -2.16 10.65
N VAL A 142 16.06 -2.58 9.63
CA VAL A 142 17.28 -1.95 9.14
C VAL A 142 17.26 -1.88 7.62
N SER A 143 18.13 -1.06 7.03
CA SER A 143 18.23 -0.91 5.59
C SER A 143 18.56 -2.25 4.90
N GLU A 144 18.09 -2.43 3.66
CA GLU A 144 18.30 -3.66 2.86
C GLU A 144 19.77 -3.88 2.44
N ASP A 145 20.63 -2.86 2.60
CA ASP A 145 22.02 -2.86 2.17
C ASP A 145 22.99 -3.65 3.09
N ILE A 146 22.47 -4.49 3.99
CA ILE A 146 23.28 -5.36 4.83
C ILE A 146 23.90 -6.46 3.96
N LYS A 147 25.15 -6.23 3.56
CA LYS A 147 25.97 -7.23 2.84
C LYS A 147 26.58 -8.27 3.77
N ASP A 148 26.94 -7.86 4.99
CA ASP A 148 27.59 -8.70 6.00
C ASP A 148 27.04 -8.33 7.39
N LEU A 149 26.30 -9.28 7.98
CA LEU A 149 25.66 -9.12 9.28
C LEU A 149 26.68 -8.89 10.40
N GLU A 150 27.81 -9.60 10.40
CA GLU A 150 28.83 -9.50 11.45
C GLU A 150 29.48 -8.10 11.43
N VAL A 151 29.79 -7.59 10.24
CA VAL A 151 30.35 -6.24 10.07
C VAL A 151 29.35 -5.18 10.48
N TRP A 152 28.07 -5.34 10.14
CA TRP A 152 27.02 -4.41 10.55
C TRP A 152 26.83 -4.44 12.06
N MET A 153 26.74 -5.63 12.66
CA MET A 153 26.58 -5.80 14.10
C MET A 153 27.76 -5.22 14.86
N ARG A 154 29.01 -5.42 14.41
CA ARG A 154 30.19 -4.80 15.04
C ARG A 154 30.12 -3.27 15.09
N LYS A 155 29.42 -2.62 14.16
CA LYS A 155 29.22 -1.16 14.14
C LYS A 155 28.05 -0.69 15.01
N LYS A 156 27.04 -1.55 15.25
CA LYS A 156 25.75 -1.15 15.86
C LYS A 156 25.44 -1.82 17.19
N TYR A 157 26.13 -2.90 17.55
CA TYR A 157 25.87 -3.69 18.75
C TYR A 157 25.80 -2.83 20.00
N SER A 158 26.66 -1.81 20.14
CA SER A 158 26.67 -0.97 21.33
C SER A 158 25.32 -0.31 21.54
N LYS A 159 24.70 0.23 20.48
CA LYS A 159 23.39 0.90 20.60
C LYS A 159 22.27 -0.09 20.89
N ILE A 160 22.30 -1.26 20.25
CA ILE A 160 21.33 -2.35 20.50
C ILE A 160 21.45 -2.82 21.95
N PHE A 161 22.67 -3.09 22.42
CA PHE A 161 22.91 -3.54 23.78
C PHE A 161 22.42 -2.51 24.82
N GLU A 162 22.67 -1.23 24.60
CA GLU A 162 22.13 -0.19 25.48
C GLU A 162 20.60 -0.18 25.49
N PHE A 163 19.94 -0.37 24.35
CA PHE A 163 18.48 -0.41 24.25
C PHE A 163 17.86 -1.63 24.97
N GLU A 164 18.50 -2.80 24.84
CA GLU A 164 18.12 -4.00 25.59
C GLU A 164 18.23 -3.76 27.10
N LEU A 165 19.37 -3.21 27.57
CA LEU A 165 19.61 -2.96 29.01
C LEU A 165 18.67 -1.88 29.59
N ASP A 166 18.42 -0.80 28.85
CA ASP A 166 17.60 0.34 29.30
C ASP A 166 16.16 -0.06 29.57
N SER A 167 15.67 -1.07 28.84
CA SER A 167 14.32 -1.61 29.01
C SER A 167 14.09 -2.28 30.37
N TRP A 168 15.16 -2.77 31.00
CA TRP A 168 15.11 -3.43 32.31
C TRP A 168 15.64 -2.54 33.42
N ARG A 169 16.63 -1.68 33.13
CA ARG A 169 17.24 -0.80 34.10
C ARG A 169 17.67 0.51 33.46
N THR A 170 17.07 1.62 33.87
CA THR A 170 17.46 2.97 33.38
C THR A 170 18.74 3.53 34.01
N ASP A 171 19.10 3.04 35.21
CA ASP A 171 20.34 3.44 35.89
C ASP A 171 21.57 2.79 35.25
N LYS A 172 22.20 3.51 34.32
CA LYS A 172 23.39 3.08 33.56
C LYS A 172 24.59 2.71 34.43
N LYS A 173 24.64 3.14 35.69
CA LYS A 173 25.73 2.74 36.61
C LYS A 173 25.61 1.28 37.04
N LYS A 174 24.39 0.72 37.00
CA LYS A 174 24.11 -0.69 37.33
C LYS A 174 24.21 -1.62 36.13
N TRP A 175 24.47 -1.10 34.94
CA TRP A 175 24.68 -1.92 33.76
C TRP A 175 25.97 -2.73 33.87
N PRO A 176 26.04 -3.88 33.18
CA PRO A 176 27.28 -4.61 33.04
C PRO A 176 28.42 -3.71 32.56
N GLN A 177 29.60 -3.87 33.17
CA GLN A 177 30.81 -3.16 32.78
C GLN A 177 31.47 -3.86 31.58
N ARG A 178 32.22 -3.11 30.76
CA ARG A 178 32.92 -3.64 29.56
C ARG A 178 31.98 -4.27 28.52
N ARG A 179 30.90 -3.56 28.16
CA ARG A 179 29.93 -3.87 27.08
C ARG A 179 30.57 -3.85 25.69
N ASN A 180 31.55 -4.73 25.47
CA ASN A 180 32.21 -4.93 24.20
C ASN A 180 31.41 -5.94 23.35
N PHE A 181 31.79 -6.08 22.08
CA PHE A 181 31.07 -6.96 21.16
C PHE A 181 31.15 -8.44 21.56
N LYS A 182 32.23 -8.85 22.23
CA LYS A 182 32.36 -10.23 22.73
C LYS A 182 31.27 -10.54 23.76
N MET A 183 31.10 -9.65 24.75
CA MET A 183 30.06 -9.79 25.75
C MET A 183 28.66 -9.79 25.12
N PHE A 184 28.43 -8.92 24.13
CA PHE A 184 27.17 -8.91 23.40
C PHE A 184 26.86 -10.28 22.78
N LYS A 185 27.85 -10.96 22.17
CA LYS A 185 27.67 -12.32 21.60
C LYS A 185 27.51 -13.43 22.62
N GLU A 186 27.98 -13.23 23.85
CA GLU A 186 27.74 -14.15 24.96
C GLU A 186 26.30 -13.99 25.50
N TRP A 187 25.75 -12.78 25.40
CA TRP A 187 24.47 -12.39 25.99
C TRP A 187 23.30 -12.50 25.03
N PHE A 188 23.56 -12.42 23.72
CA PHE A 188 22.54 -12.46 22.69
C PHE A 188 23.00 -13.29 21.49
N ARG A 189 22.07 -14.08 20.96
CA ARG A 189 22.16 -14.56 19.58
C ARG A 189 21.51 -13.53 18.67
N TYR A 190 22.05 -13.34 17.48
CA TYR A 190 21.39 -12.53 16.46
C TYR A 190 21.36 -13.22 15.12
N ASP A 191 20.27 -13.00 14.41
CA ASP A 191 19.98 -13.54 13.09
C ASP A 191 19.44 -12.40 12.20
N VAL A 192 19.44 -12.60 10.87
CA VAL A 192 18.90 -11.63 9.92
C VAL A 192 17.92 -12.29 8.96
N THR A 193 16.80 -11.62 8.73
CA THR A 193 15.86 -11.95 7.67
C THR A 193 15.83 -10.81 6.66
N THR A 194 16.05 -11.13 5.39
CA THR A 194 16.08 -10.15 4.30
C THR A 194 14.72 -9.94 3.65
N THR A 195 13.76 -10.82 3.93
CA THR A 195 12.45 -10.82 3.30
C THR A 195 11.37 -10.69 4.35
N ILE A 196 10.66 -9.56 4.33
CA ILE A 196 9.63 -9.22 5.32
C ILE A 196 8.40 -8.79 4.55
N PHE A 197 7.24 -9.34 4.93
CA PHE A 197 5.96 -9.01 4.33
C PHE A 197 5.04 -8.43 5.40
N ASP A 198 4.38 -7.33 5.09
CA ASP A 198 3.33 -6.72 5.91
C ASP A 198 1.95 -7.25 5.49
N PHE A 199 1.25 -7.93 6.39
CA PHE A 199 -0.07 -8.48 6.07
C PHE A 199 -1.20 -7.48 6.34
N GLU A 200 -0.88 -6.28 6.84
CA GLU A 200 -1.87 -5.25 7.13
C GLU A 200 -2.13 -4.34 5.93
N LYS A 201 -3.40 -3.93 5.76
CA LYS A 201 -3.81 -2.99 4.70
C LYS A 201 -3.39 -1.55 5.02
N THR A 202 -3.23 -1.22 6.30
CA THR A 202 -2.87 0.14 6.74
C THR A 202 -1.36 0.31 6.84
N PRO A 203 -0.78 1.40 6.29
CA PRO A 203 0.66 1.65 6.41
C PRO A 203 1.13 1.71 7.87
N PHE A 204 2.27 1.08 8.18
CA PHE A 204 2.86 1.19 9.51
C PHE A 204 3.37 2.62 9.78
N SER A 205 3.19 3.09 11.01
CA SER A 205 3.64 4.42 11.47
C SER A 205 4.66 4.28 12.60
N LYS A 206 5.60 5.23 12.69
CA LYS A 206 6.57 5.30 13.79
C LYS A 206 5.99 6.15 14.92
N GLN A 207 5.98 5.59 16.13
CA GLN A 207 5.69 6.36 17.34
C GLN A 207 7.03 6.92 17.87
N PHE A 208 7.07 8.24 18.09
CA PHE A 208 8.24 8.97 18.57
C PHE A 208 7.97 9.56 19.96
#